data_AF-K1U1K0-F1
#
_entry.id   AF-K1U1K0-F1
#
_cell.length_a   1.000
_cell.length_b   1.000
_cell.length_c   1.000
_cell.angle_alpha   90.00
_cell.angle_beta   90.00
_cell.angle_gamma   90.00
#
_symmetry.space_group_name_H-M   'P 1'
#
loop_
_entity.id
_entity.type
_entity.pdbx_description
1 polymer ?
#
loop_
_entity_poly.entity_id
_entity_poly.type
_entity_poly.pdbx_seq_one_letter_code
_entity_poly.pdbx_strand_id
1 'polypeptide(L)'
;TNVHIDWTAIQSDQWSDKITLNMSNPNTLTDFVFTADFTDSNLLRYADQGVILNLEDYIDNNMPNLQKVFEQYPEYRTMCTDSDGHIWALPWIEQLGSEKTAIQTIGNMSFINTKWLNFLGLSMPTTVDEFEQVLMAFRDNAASLKAEYGIDGDIIPMSLHRQQRRSGPQHPHQWLWRRL
;
A
#
# COMPACT_ATOMS: atom_id res chain seq x y z
N THR A 1 5.66 -4.60 28.57
CA THR A 1 7.00 -4.12 28.19
C THR A 1 7.67 -3.27 29.26
N ASN A 2 6.94 -2.69 30.23
CA ASN A 2 7.51 -1.71 31.17
C ASN A 2 8.13 -0.48 30.46
N VAL A 3 7.64 -0.19 29.25
CA VAL A 3 8.02 0.97 28.43
C VAL A 3 6.81 1.89 28.40
N HIS A 4 6.99 3.13 28.81
CA HIS A 4 6.02 4.21 28.59
C HIS A 4 6.37 4.93 27.30
N ILE A 5 5.37 5.31 26.52
CA ILE A 5 5.57 6.00 25.25
C ILE A 5 4.83 7.33 25.32
N ASP A 6 5.58 8.42 25.17
CA ASP A 6 5.05 9.76 24.98
C ASP A 6 4.87 10.05 23.48
N TRP A 7 3.62 10.06 23.03
CA TRP A 7 3.30 10.19 21.61
C TRP A 7 3.22 11.65 21.16
N THR A 8 3.95 11.98 20.09
CA THR A 8 3.70 13.18 19.28
C THR A 8 2.88 12.79 18.05
N ALA A 9 1.56 12.88 18.15
CA ALA A 9 0.66 12.51 17.06
C ALA A 9 0.55 13.63 16.00
N ILE A 10 0.86 13.29 14.75
CA ILE A 10 0.73 14.20 13.60
C ILE A 10 -0.47 13.73 12.77
N GLN A 11 -1.37 14.65 12.41
CA GLN A 11 -2.49 14.35 11.53
C GLN A 11 -2.00 14.03 10.11
N SER A 12 -2.69 13.12 9.42
CA SER A 12 -2.24 12.58 8.13
C SER A 12 -2.09 13.63 7.04
N ASP A 13 -2.93 14.66 7.03
CA ASP A 13 -2.88 15.80 6.11
C ASP A 13 -1.67 16.73 6.34
N GLN A 14 -1.04 16.64 7.50
CA GLN A 14 0.15 17.41 7.90
C GLN A 14 1.42 16.56 7.96
N TRP A 15 1.30 15.25 7.72
CA TRP A 15 2.38 14.29 7.94
C TRP A 15 3.64 14.65 7.16
N SER A 16 3.53 14.82 5.83
CA SER A 16 4.70 15.00 4.96
C SER A 16 5.56 16.17 5.37
N ASP A 17 4.95 17.29 5.74
CA ASP A 17 5.66 18.53 6.03
C ASP A 17 6.30 18.48 7.41
N LYS A 18 5.54 18.01 8.41
CA LYS A 18 6.02 17.94 9.79
C LYS A 18 7.11 16.90 9.97
N ILE A 19 6.98 15.72 9.35
CA ILE A 19 8.01 14.69 9.47
C ILE A 19 9.30 15.09 8.76
N THR A 20 9.20 15.71 7.58
CA THR A 20 10.37 16.20 6.84
C THR A 20 11.12 17.24 7.64
N LEU A 21 10.41 18.18 8.26
CA LEU A 21 11.03 19.20 9.12
C LEU A 21 11.70 18.57 10.34
N ASN A 22 11.02 17.63 11.02
CA ASN A 22 11.55 16.95 12.19
C ASN A 22 12.86 16.20 11.87
N MET A 23 12.84 15.38 10.81
CA MET A 23 14.00 14.59 10.38
C MET A 23 15.17 15.44 9.87
N SER A 24 14.93 16.69 9.48
CA SER A 24 15.98 17.61 9.00
C SER A 24 16.74 18.32 10.12
N ASN A 25 16.21 18.33 11.34
CA ASN A 25 16.84 18.98 12.49
C ASN A 25 17.20 17.94 13.55
N PRO A 26 18.49 17.60 13.71
CA PRO A 26 18.95 16.61 14.68
C PRO A 26 18.51 16.89 16.12
N ASN A 27 18.22 18.14 16.47
CA ASN A 27 17.79 18.53 17.82
C ASN A 27 16.29 18.30 18.08
N THR A 28 15.51 17.96 17.06
CA THR A 28 14.06 17.71 17.18
C THR A 28 13.67 16.25 16.95
N LEU A 29 14.65 15.38 16.70
CA LEU A 29 14.42 13.96 16.47
C LEU A 29 13.81 13.30 17.69
N THR A 30 12.80 12.46 17.46
CA THR A 30 12.23 11.56 18.47
C THR A 30 13.05 10.27 18.58
N ASP A 31 12.82 9.48 19.62
CA ASP A 31 13.51 8.20 19.82
C ASP A 31 13.19 7.18 18.72
N PHE A 32 11.93 7.21 18.26
CA PHE A 32 11.47 6.44 17.11
C PHE A 32 10.39 7.19 16.35
N VAL A 33 10.18 6.76 15.10
CA VAL A 33 9.05 7.17 14.27
C VAL A 33 8.21 5.93 14.01
N PHE A 34 6.93 5.98 14.40
CA PHE A 34 5.97 4.91 14.16
C PHE A 34 5.06 5.25 13.00
N THR A 35 4.70 4.24 12.20
CA THR A 35 3.86 4.38 10.99
C THR A 35 4.45 5.40 9.99
N ALA A 36 5.77 5.38 9.83
CA ALA A 36 6.49 6.49 9.20
C ALA A 36 6.16 6.73 7.71
N ASP A 37 5.72 5.68 7.00
CA ASP A 37 5.49 5.68 5.54
C ASP A 37 6.66 6.27 4.73
N PHE A 38 7.90 6.07 5.22
CA PHE A 38 9.10 6.50 4.52
C PHE A 38 9.36 5.63 3.31
N THR A 39 9.77 6.28 2.22
CA THR A 39 10.28 5.59 1.03
C THR A 39 11.71 5.14 1.24
N ASP A 40 12.20 4.19 0.45
CA ASP A 40 13.61 3.76 0.49
C ASP A 40 14.57 4.95 0.33
N SER A 41 14.23 5.92 -0.53
CA SER A 41 15.02 7.14 -0.70
C SER A 41 15.04 8.03 0.55
N ASN A 42 13.96 8.04 1.35
CA ASN A 42 13.98 8.74 2.63
C ASN A 42 14.93 8.04 3.61
N LEU A 43 14.86 6.71 3.71
CA LEU A 43 15.70 5.94 4.63
C LEU A 43 17.18 6.10 4.30
N LEU A 44 17.56 5.91 3.04
CA LEU A 44 18.95 6.05 2.61
C LEU A 44 19.47 7.47 2.89
N ARG A 45 18.67 8.50 2.59
CA ARG A 45 19.04 9.89 2.91
C ARG A 45 19.26 10.08 4.42
N TYR A 46 18.39 9.52 5.26
CA TYR A 46 18.51 9.65 6.71
C TYR A 46 19.66 8.82 7.28
N ALA A 47 19.95 7.67 6.68
CA ALA A 47 21.13 6.85 6.99
C ALA A 47 22.42 7.61 6.67
N ASP A 48 22.52 8.21 5.47
CA ASP A 48 23.65 9.04 5.04
C ASP A 48 23.86 10.26 5.96
N GLN A 49 22.78 10.83 6.48
CA GLN A 49 22.81 11.92 7.46
C GLN A 49 23.16 11.46 8.88
N GLY A 50 23.18 10.14 9.13
CA GLY A 50 23.47 9.55 10.44
C GLY A 50 22.37 9.79 11.48
N VAL A 51 21.15 10.11 11.05
CA VAL A 51 20.03 10.40 11.97
C VAL A 51 19.22 9.15 12.35
N ILE A 52 19.49 8.02 11.71
CA ILE A 52 18.85 6.72 11.97
C ILE A 52 19.92 5.63 12.13
N LEU A 53 19.56 4.55 12.82
CA LEU A 53 20.42 3.39 13.06
C LEU A 53 20.12 2.24 12.09
N ASN A 54 21.15 1.47 11.78
CA ASN A 54 21.01 0.12 11.25
C ASN A 54 20.51 -0.81 12.37
N LEU A 55 19.66 -1.77 12.02
CA LEU A 55 18.89 -2.57 12.98
C LEU A 55 19.27 -4.05 13.00
N GLU A 56 20.06 -4.54 12.04
CA GLU A 56 20.36 -5.96 11.88
C GLU A 56 20.94 -6.61 13.16
N ASP A 57 21.88 -5.95 13.83
CA ASP A 57 22.47 -6.47 15.07
C ASP A 57 21.44 -6.53 16.22
N TYR A 58 20.54 -5.54 16.31
CA TYR A 58 19.48 -5.52 17.32
C TYR A 58 18.41 -6.57 17.02
N ILE A 59 18.08 -6.77 15.74
CA ILE A 59 17.16 -7.82 15.31
C ILE A 59 17.75 -9.18 15.69
N ASP A 60 19.02 -9.41 15.34
CA ASP A 60 19.67 -10.70 15.48
C ASP A 60 19.91 -11.08 16.96
N ASN A 61 20.10 -10.10 17.84
CA ASN A 61 20.39 -10.33 19.26
C ASN A 61 19.18 -10.15 20.20
N ASN A 62 18.14 -9.40 19.79
CA ASN A 62 17.09 -8.97 20.71
C ASN A 62 15.66 -9.20 20.21
N MET A 63 15.42 -9.62 18.98
CA MET A 63 14.07 -9.74 18.40
C MET A 63 13.71 -11.17 17.96
N PRO A 64 13.62 -12.14 18.89
CA PRO A 64 13.39 -13.56 18.55
C PRO A 64 12.07 -13.81 17.79
N ASN A 65 11.05 -12.97 18.01
CA ASN A 65 9.78 -13.09 17.29
C ASN A 65 9.93 -12.69 15.81
N LEU A 66 10.66 -11.62 15.51
CA LEU A 66 10.91 -11.19 14.14
C LEU A 66 11.89 -12.12 13.44
N GLN A 67 12.92 -12.61 14.14
CA GLN A 67 13.82 -13.62 13.63
C GLN A 67 13.07 -14.88 13.20
N LYS A 68 12.13 -15.37 14.02
CA LYS A 68 11.30 -16.52 13.65
C LYS A 68 10.49 -16.28 12.37
N VAL A 69 10.02 -15.06 12.14
CA VAL A 69 9.34 -14.71 10.87
C VAL A 69 10.33 -14.74 9.71
N PHE A 70 11.53 -14.20 9.86
CA PHE A 70 12.57 -14.24 8.83
C PHE A 70 13.09 -15.66 8.55
N GLU A 71 13.12 -16.54 9.54
CA GLU A 71 13.46 -17.95 9.35
C GLU A 71 12.37 -18.69 8.54
N GLN A 72 11.10 -18.38 8.79
CA GLN A 72 9.97 -18.97 8.08
C GLN A 72 9.81 -18.41 6.66
N TYR A 73 10.10 -17.13 6.48
CA TYR A 73 9.94 -16.38 5.22
C TYR A 73 11.19 -15.51 4.95
N PRO A 74 12.30 -16.12 4.48
CA PRO A 74 13.58 -15.41 4.26
C PRO A 74 13.50 -14.24 3.28
N GLU A 75 12.51 -14.24 2.38
CA GLU A 75 12.23 -13.15 1.46
C GLU A 75 11.96 -11.83 2.18
N TYR A 76 11.34 -11.85 3.39
CA TYR A 76 11.07 -10.63 4.12
C TYR A 76 12.34 -9.97 4.66
N ARG A 77 13.33 -10.76 5.10
CA ARG A 77 14.63 -10.20 5.50
C ARG A 77 15.30 -9.56 4.29
N THR A 78 15.28 -10.27 3.16
CA THR A 78 15.85 -9.78 1.89
C THR A 78 15.20 -8.46 1.44
N MET A 79 13.88 -8.34 1.55
CA MET A 79 13.16 -7.11 1.22
C MET A 79 13.45 -5.93 2.17
N CYS A 80 13.95 -6.18 3.38
CA CYS A 80 14.27 -5.15 4.36
C CYS A 80 15.75 -4.73 4.32
N THR A 81 16.61 -5.49 3.64
CA THR A 81 18.05 -5.27 3.58
C THR A 81 18.42 -4.49 2.32
N ASP A 82 19.19 -3.41 2.48
CA ASP A 82 19.71 -2.64 1.35
C ASP A 82 20.89 -3.34 0.64
N SER A 83 21.46 -2.70 -0.37
CA SER A 83 22.59 -3.27 -1.14
C SER A 83 23.87 -3.46 -0.33
N ASP A 84 24.02 -2.73 0.78
CA ASP A 84 25.20 -2.76 1.64
C ASP A 84 25.02 -3.70 2.86
N GLY A 85 23.83 -4.28 3.01
CA GLY A 85 23.52 -5.25 4.06
C GLY A 85 22.80 -4.68 5.27
N HIS A 86 22.39 -3.40 5.24
CA HIS A 86 21.76 -2.74 6.37
C HIS A 86 20.24 -2.83 6.36
N ILE A 87 19.66 -2.93 7.55
CA ILE A 87 18.20 -2.83 7.76
C ILE A 87 17.93 -1.53 8.50
N TRP A 88 17.29 -0.57 7.84
CA TRP A 88 17.06 0.78 8.41
C TRP A 88 15.76 0.92 9.19
N ALA A 89 14.84 -0.04 9.02
CA ALA A 89 13.57 -0.02 9.72
C ALA A 89 12.93 -1.40 9.88
N LEU A 90 12.04 -1.54 10.87
CA LEU A 90 11.29 -2.78 11.06
C LEU A 90 10.08 -2.88 10.11
N PRO A 91 9.78 -4.07 9.57
CA PRO A 91 8.71 -4.25 8.61
C PRO A 91 7.31 -4.35 9.25
N TRP A 92 6.31 -3.74 8.61
CA TRP A 92 4.91 -4.21 8.60
C TRP A 92 4.68 -5.34 7.59
N ILE A 93 4.29 -6.53 8.07
CA ILE A 93 4.02 -7.70 7.23
C ILE A 93 2.54 -8.06 7.37
N GLU A 94 1.83 -8.09 6.25
CA GLU A 94 0.43 -8.54 6.18
C GLU A 94 0.29 -9.71 5.20
N GLN A 95 0.08 -10.91 5.74
CA GLN A 95 -0.20 -12.11 4.95
C GLN A 95 -1.70 -12.40 4.95
N LEU A 96 -2.35 -12.19 3.80
CA LEU A 96 -3.75 -12.51 3.56
C LEU A 96 -3.85 -13.43 2.35
N GLY A 97 -3.63 -14.74 2.61
CA GLY A 97 -3.41 -15.77 1.58
C GLY A 97 -1.93 -15.94 1.23
N SER A 98 -1.62 -16.89 0.36
CA SER A 98 -0.25 -17.16 -0.10
C SER A 98 -0.20 -17.41 -1.60
N GLU A 99 0.95 -17.11 -2.21
CA GLU A 99 1.18 -17.25 -3.65
C GLU A 99 0.02 -16.68 -4.48
N LYS A 100 -0.61 -17.50 -5.34
CA LYS A 100 -1.72 -17.10 -6.22
C LYS A 100 -3.05 -16.84 -5.50
N THR A 101 -3.14 -17.20 -4.22
CA THR A 101 -4.34 -16.95 -3.39
C THR A 101 -4.22 -15.71 -2.53
N ALA A 102 -3.06 -15.06 -2.51
CA ALA A 102 -2.86 -13.82 -1.78
C ALA A 102 -3.83 -12.75 -2.32
N ILE A 103 -4.49 -12.01 -1.43
CA ILE A 103 -5.45 -10.95 -1.82
C ILE A 103 -4.78 -9.87 -2.69
N GLN A 104 -3.46 -9.73 -2.58
CA GLN A 104 -2.64 -8.82 -3.36
C GLN A 104 -2.36 -9.33 -4.79
N THR A 105 -2.65 -10.59 -5.13
CA THR A 105 -2.35 -11.22 -6.43
C THR A 105 -3.11 -10.54 -7.57
N ILE A 106 -4.37 -10.18 -7.35
CA ILE A 106 -5.22 -9.55 -8.36
C ILE A 106 -5.49 -8.10 -7.92
N GLY A 107 -4.71 -7.17 -8.49
CA GLY A 107 -5.04 -5.75 -8.48
C GLY A 107 -6.06 -5.39 -9.56
N ASN A 108 -6.78 -4.28 -9.38
CA ASN A 108 -7.66 -3.70 -10.39
C ASN A 108 -8.70 -4.67 -10.97
N MET A 109 -9.45 -5.36 -10.10
CA MET A 109 -10.56 -6.21 -10.53
C MET A 109 -11.55 -5.43 -11.39
N SER A 110 -11.87 -5.97 -12.56
CA SER A 110 -12.89 -5.43 -13.45
C SER A 110 -14.28 -5.81 -12.95
N PHE A 111 -15.21 -4.86 -13.00
CA PHE A 111 -16.62 -5.07 -12.66
C PHE A 111 -17.49 -4.63 -13.83
N ILE A 112 -18.61 -5.33 -14.04
CA ILE A 112 -19.61 -5.01 -15.07
C ILE A 112 -21.01 -5.00 -14.45
N ASN A 113 -21.88 -4.12 -14.94
CA ASN A 113 -23.24 -4.00 -14.42
C ASN A 113 -24.13 -5.13 -14.95
N THR A 114 -24.35 -6.16 -14.13
CA THR A 114 -25.16 -7.33 -14.49
C THR A 114 -26.65 -7.03 -14.64
N LYS A 115 -27.17 -5.97 -13.98
CA LYS A 115 -28.57 -5.55 -14.16
C LYS A 115 -28.81 -5.02 -15.56
N TRP A 116 -27.86 -4.26 -16.10
CA TRP A 116 -27.95 -3.73 -17.45
C TRP A 116 -27.84 -4.83 -18.51
N LEU A 117 -26.97 -5.83 -18.30
CA LEU A 117 -26.93 -7.02 -19.14
C LEU A 117 -28.30 -7.71 -19.19
N ASN A 118 -28.89 -7.99 -18.03
CA ASN A 118 -30.17 -8.68 -17.95
C ASN A 118 -31.32 -7.90 -18.59
N PHE A 119 -31.37 -6.57 -18.37
CA PHE A 119 -32.41 -5.72 -18.96
C PHE A 119 -32.32 -5.67 -20.49
N LEU A 120 -31.12 -5.66 -21.04
CA LEU A 120 -30.89 -5.65 -22.49
C LEU A 120 -30.86 -7.05 -23.11
N GLY A 121 -31.01 -8.11 -22.31
CA GLY A 121 -30.93 -9.50 -22.76
C GLY A 121 -29.53 -9.92 -23.25
N LEU A 122 -28.47 -9.29 -22.76
CA LEU A 122 -27.08 -9.55 -23.15
C LEU A 122 -26.47 -10.64 -22.26
N SER A 123 -25.65 -11.52 -22.85
CA SER A 123 -24.83 -12.48 -22.12
C SER A 123 -23.59 -11.82 -21.50
N MET A 124 -23.00 -12.46 -20.49
CA MET A 124 -21.70 -12.05 -19.94
C MET A 124 -20.62 -12.18 -21.03
N PRO A 125 -19.86 -11.12 -21.34
CA PRO A 125 -18.82 -11.19 -22.35
C PRO A 125 -17.64 -12.04 -21.87
N THR A 126 -17.08 -12.83 -22.78
CA THR A 126 -15.94 -13.73 -22.57
C THR A 126 -14.72 -13.34 -23.41
N THR A 127 -14.91 -12.44 -24.39
CA THR A 127 -13.86 -11.89 -25.25
C THR A 127 -13.85 -10.36 -25.22
N VAL A 128 -12.77 -9.75 -25.70
CA VAL A 128 -12.66 -8.28 -25.78
C VAL A 128 -13.70 -7.70 -26.74
N ASP A 129 -13.92 -8.35 -27.89
CA ASP A 129 -14.90 -7.91 -28.89
C ASP A 129 -16.33 -7.97 -28.34
N GLU A 130 -16.67 -9.04 -27.61
CA GLU A 130 -17.96 -9.14 -26.91
C GLU A 130 -18.12 -8.06 -25.84
N PHE A 131 -17.04 -7.78 -25.10
CA PHE A 131 -17.05 -6.71 -24.11
C PHE A 131 -17.26 -5.33 -24.75
N GLU A 132 -16.60 -5.04 -25.86
CA GLU A 132 -16.80 -3.80 -26.63
C GLU A 132 -18.26 -3.68 -27.11
N GLN A 133 -18.83 -4.75 -27.66
CA GLN A 133 -20.23 -4.78 -28.10
C GLN A 133 -21.20 -4.51 -26.94
N VAL A 134 -20.93 -5.08 -25.75
CA VAL A 134 -21.72 -4.82 -24.54
C VAL A 134 -21.63 -3.35 -24.13
N LEU A 135 -20.43 -2.75 -24.15
CA LEU A 135 -20.25 -1.34 -23.82
C LEU A 135 -20.97 -0.42 -24.82
N MET A 136 -20.94 -0.75 -26.12
CA MET A 136 -21.72 -0.06 -27.14
C MET A 136 -23.22 -0.19 -26.89
N ALA A 137 -23.71 -1.37 -26.53
CA ALA A 137 -25.11 -1.58 -26.20
C ALA A 137 -25.56 -0.76 -24.98
N PHE A 138 -24.72 -0.63 -23.95
CA PHE A 138 -24.99 0.26 -22.81
C PHE A 138 -25.06 1.74 -23.22
N ARG A 139 -24.16 2.19 -24.10
CA ARG A 139 -24.17 3.56 -24.64
C ARG A 139 -25.44 3.82 -25.44
N ASP A 140 -25.74 2.93 -26.38
CA ASP A 140 -26.80 3.13 -27.36
C ASP A 140 -28.20 3.00 -26.74
N ASN A 141 -28.33 2.26 -25.63
CA ASN A 141 -29.56 2.11 -24.86
C ASN A 141 -29.59 2.95 -23.57
N ALA A 142 -28.76 4.00 -23.48
CA ALA A 142 -28.61 4.79 -22.27
C ALA A 142 -29.93 5.37 -21.76
N ALA A 143 -30.80 5.86 -22.65
CA ALA A 143 -32.09 6.44 -22.26
C ALA A 143 -33.01 5.41 -21.58
N SER A 144 -33.10 4.19 -22.13
CA SER A 144 -33.91 3.10 -21.59
C SER A 144 -33.40 2.65 -20.22
N LEU A 145 -32.07 2.49 -20.10
CA LEU A 145 -31.43 2.15 -18.84
C LEU A 145 -31.64 3.23 -17.76
N LYS A 146 -31.57 4.51 -18.13
CA LYS A 146 -31.85 5.62 -17.21
C LYS A 146 -33.30 5.61 -16.72
N ALA A 147 -34.24 5.39 -17.63
CA ALA A 147 -35.67 5.34 -17.31
C ALA A 147 -36.01 4.17 -16.38
N GLU A 148 -35.47 2.98 -16.65
CA GLU A 148 -35.73 1.76 -15.85
C GLU A 148 -35.14 1.88 -14.43
N TYR A 149 -33.89 2.32 -14.31
CA TYR A 149 -33.16 2.28 -13.05
C TYR A 149 -33.13 3.63 -12.31
N GLY A 150 -33.85 4.64 -12.80
CA GLY A 150 -33.90 5.98 -12.20
C GLY A 150 -32.53 6.65 -12.08
N ILE A 151 -31.68 6.50 -13.11
CA ILE A 151 -30.31 7.03 -13.09
C ILE A 151 -30.32 8.52 -13.41
N ASP A 152 -29.85 9.32 -12.46
CA ASP A 152 -29.54 10.74 -12.67
C ASP A 152 -28.15 10.89 -13.33
N GLY A 153 -28.01 11.85 -14.25
CA GLY A 153 -26.79 12.02 -15.07
C GLY A 153 -26.66 11.07 -16.27
N ASP A 154 -25.49 11.07 -16.91
CA ASP A 154 -25.24 10.27 -18.12
C ASP A 154 -24.75 8.85 -17.80
N ILE A 155 -25.05 7.91 -18.68
CA ILE A 155 -24.47 6.57 -18.62
C ILE A 155 -23.08 6.60 -19.23
N ILE A 156 -22.10 6.24 -18.41
CA ILE A 156 -20.70 6.03 -18.79
C ILE A 156 -20.49 4.51 -18.81
N PRO A 157 -20.46 3.86 -20.00
CA PRO A 157 -20.38 2.40 -20.10
C PRO A 157 -19.13 1.81 -19.44
N MET A 158 -18.01 2.55 -19.48
CA MET A 158 -16.76 2.16 -18.86
C MET A 158 -16.07 3.38 -18.28
N SER A 159 -15.61 3.25 -17.04
CA SER A 159 -14.70 4.19 -16.42
C SER A 159 -13.52 3.43 -15.86
N LEU A 160 -12.35 4.08 -15.89
CA LEU A 160 -11.14 3.57 -15.27
C LEU A 160 -10.81 4.52 -14.14
N HIS A 161 -11.01 4.07 -12.91
CA HIS A 161 -10.39 4.74 -11.79
C HIS A 161 -9.00 4.15 -11.64
N ARG A 162 -7.98 4.98 -11.92
CA ARG A 162 -6.63 4.65 -11.47
C ARG A 162 -6.68 4.67 -9.95
N GLN A 163 -6.86 3.51 -9.34
CA GLN A 163 -6.43 3.29 -7.97
C GLN A 163 -4.93 3.60 -7.99
N GLN A 164 -4.57 4.84 -7.68
CA GLN A 164 -3.23 5.18 -7.29
C GLN A 164 -3.06 4.65 -5.87
N ARG A 165 -3.13 3.31 -5.73
CA ARG A 165 -2.31 2.66 -4.73
C ARG A 165 -0.92 3.18 -5.04
N ARG A 166 -0.24 3.79 -4.07
CA ARG A 166 1.21 3.85 -4.06
C ARG A 166 1.70 2.40 -4.04
N SER A 167 1.55 1.68 -5.15
CA SER A 167 2.20 0.41 -5.38
C SER A 167 3.59 0.74 -5.91
N GLY A 168 4.42 1.27 -5.01
CA GLY A 168 5.78 0.74 -4.93
C GLY A 168 5.69 -0.69 -4.36
N PRO A 169 6.83 -1.36 -4.13
CA PRO A 169 6.85 -2.50 -3.20
C PRO A 169 5.93 -2.19 -2.01
N GLN A 170 5.16 -3.17 -1.51
CA GLN A 170 4.49 -2.96 -0.24
C GLN A 170 5.60 -2.75 0.79
N HIS A 171 5.96 -1.49 1.02
CA HIS A 171 7.01 -1.13 1.93
C HIS A 171 6.41 -1.34 3.30
N PRO A 172 7.05 -2.20 4.10
CA PRO A 172 6.42 -2.68 5.29
C PRO A 172 6.50 -1.52 6.30
N HIS A 173 5.41 -0.75 6.47
CA HIS A 173 5.32 0.44 7.35
C HIS A 173 6.26 0.39 8.54
N GLN A 174 7.18 1.34 8.49
CA GLN A 174 8.51 1.21 9.01
C GLN A 174 8.66 1.85 10.40
N TRP A 175 9.40 1.17 11.28
CA TRP A 175 9.82 1.68 12.57
C TRP A 175 11.31 1.99 12.55
N LEU A 176 11.70 3.21 12.92
CA LEU A 176 13.12 3.62 12.99
C LEU A 176 13.55 3.92 14.42
N TRP A 177 14.80 3.61 14.76
CA TRP A 177 15.43 3.88 16.05
C TRP A 177 16.65 4.81 15.90
N ARG A 178 16.91 5.67 16.88
CA ARG A 178 18.02 6.66 16.88
C ARG A 178 19.21 6.24 17.77
N ARG A 179 20.42 6.72 17.43
CA ARG A 179 21.63 6.67 18.25
C ARG A 179 21.53 7.64 19.45
N LEU A 180 21.80 7.14 20.66
CA LEU A 180 22.03 7.97 21.85
C LEU A 180 23.31 8.79 21.72
#